data_AF-A0A8T3U7A8-F1
#
_entry.id   AF-A0A8T3U7A8-F1
#
_cell.length_a   1.000
_cell.length_b   1.000
_cell.length_c   1.000
_cell.angle_alpha   90.00
_cell.angle_beta   90.00
_cell.angle_gamma   90.00
#
_symmetry.space_group_name_H-M   'P 1'
#
loop_
_entity.id
_entity.type
_entity.pdbx_description
1 polymer ?
#
loop_
_entity_poly.entity_id
_entity_poly.type
_entity_poly.pdbx_seq_one_letter_code
_entity_poly.pdbx_strand_id
1 'polypeptide(L)'
;NPIIYRAADQWFASVEGFRKKALEAIETVKWFPEWGEERIRKMVADRGDWCISRQRTWGVPLPIFYDKETGKEYITKESMEKVKEIVGKEGTNAWYEKSVEQLLPDEVLTLGKPKSEYVKETDIMDVWFDSRKHTSICN
;
A
#
# COMPACT_ATOMS: atom_id res chain seq x y z
N ASN A 1 -5.42 17.93 -21.28
CA ASN A 1 -4.87 16.66 -21.80
C ASN A 1 -5.92 15.57 -21.68
N PRO A 2 -6.30 14.90 -22.78
CA PRO A 2 -7.25 13.81 -22.77
C PRO A 2 -6.67 12.57 -22.07
N ILE A 3 -7.54 11.79 -21.43
CA ILE A 3 -7.19 10.56 -20.72
C ILE A 3 -7.27 9.39 -21.73
N ILE A 4 -6.25 8.54 -21.75
CA ILE A 4 -6.20 7.32 -22.57
C ILE A 4 -6.14 6.13 -21.60
N TYR A 5 -6.91 5.08 -21.89
CA TYR A 5 -6.90 3.85 -21.10
C TYR A 5 -5.86 2.88 -21.63
N ARG A 6 -5.04 2.32 -20.73
CA ARG A 6 -4.03 1.30 -21.03
C ARG A 6 -3.94 0.35 -19.83
N ALA A 7 -3.85 -0.94 -20.10
CA ALA A 7 -3.57 -1.93 -19.05
C ALA A 7 -2.12 -1.79 -18.56
N ALA A 8 -1.97 -1.79 -17.23
CA ALA A 8 -0.69 -1.79 -16.53
C ALA A 8 -0.87 -2.54 -15.21
N ASP A 9 0.21 -3.14 -14.71
CA ASP A 9 0.21 -3.78 -13.40
C ASP A 9 0.02 -2.72 -12.32
N GLN A 10 -0.92 -2.94 -11.41
CA GLN A 10 -1.28 -2.00 -10.34
C GLN A 10 -1.69 -2.77 -9.08
N TRP A 11 -1.43 -2.16 -7.93
CA TRP A 11 -1.85 -2.66 -6.63
C TRP A 11 -3.23 -2.12 -6.25
N PHE A 12 -4.08 -3.02 -5.77
CA PHE A 12 -5.45 -2.71 -5.35
C PHE A 12 -5.67 -3.12 -3.90
N ALA A 13 -6.33 -2.24 -3.15
CA ALA A 13 -6.90 -2.57 -1.86
C ALA A 13 -8.36 -3.02 -2.06
N SER A 14 -8.67 -4.24 -1.60
CA SER A 14 -10.03 -4.81 -1.71
C SER A 14 -10.99 -4.05 -0.82
N VAL A 15 -11.94 -3.33 -1.43
CA VAL A 15 -12.96 -2.57 -0.68
C VAL A 15 -14.04 -3.50 -0.15
N GLU A 16 -14.31 -4.61 -0.86
CA GLU A 16 -15.30 -5.60 -0.46
C GLU A 16 -15.04 -6.16 0.95
N GLY A 17 -13.77 -6.42 1.29
CA GLY A 17 -13.37 -6.95 2.59
C GLY A 17 -13.72 -6.07 3.80
N PHE A 18 -13.96 -4.76 3.60
CA PHE A 18 -14.33 -3.83 4.67
C PHE A 18 -15.56 -2.97 4.39
N ARG A 19 -16.23 -3.16 3.23
CA ARG A 19 -17.41 -2.35 2.83
C ARG A 19 -18.49 -2.36 3.90
N LYS A 20 -18.85 -3.54 4.41
CA LYS A 20 -19.90 -3.67 5.44
C LYS A 20 -19.57 -2.87 6.70
N LYS A 21 -18.35 -3.04 7.23
CA LYS A 21 -17.87 -2.31 8.42
C LYS A 21 -17.85 -0.80 8.19
N ALA A 22 -17.47 -0.36 6.98
CA ALA A 22 -17.48 1.05 6.62
C ALA A 22 -18.91 1.63 6.58
N LEU A 23 -19.88 0.89 6.03
CA LEU A 23 -21.29 1.30 6.00
C LEU A 23 -21.88 1.38 7.41
N GLU A 24 -21.61 0.39 8.27
CA GLU A 24 -22.03 0.42 9.68
C GLU A 24 -21.41 1.62 10.42
N ALA A 25 -20.13 1.92 10.18
CA ALA A 25 -19.47 3.07 10.79
C ALA A 25 -20.08 4.41 10.34
N ILE A 26 -20.49 4.54 9.06
CA ILE A 26 -21.13 5.74 8.53
C ILE A 26 -22.40 6.09 9.30
N GLU A 27 -23.20 5.09 9.69
CA GLU A 27 -24.45 5.28 10.45
C GLU A 27 -24.20 5.80 11.88
N THR A 28 -22.99 5.61 12.42
CA THR A 28 -22.63 6.08 13.78
C THR A 28 -22.13 7.53 13.81
N VAL A 29 -21.82 8.10 12.65
CA VAL A 29 -21.28 9.47 12.53
C VAL A 29 -22.42 10.48 12.53
N LYS A 30 -22.24 11.62 13.21
CA LYS A 30 -23.17 12.75 13.12
C LYS A 30 -22.82 13.62 11.91
N TRP A 31 -23.74 13.72 10.97
CA TRP A 31 -23.55 14.44 9.70
C TRP A 31 -24.19 15.83 9.75
N PHE A 32 -23.43 16.84 9.35
CA PHE A 32 -23.93 18.20 9.19
C PHE A 32 -23.43 18.77 7.86
N PRO A 33 -24.30 19.05 6.89
CA PRO A 33 -25.75 18.76 6.86
C PRO A 33 -26.07 17.26 6.71
N GLU A 34 -27.28 16.85 7.10
CA GLU A 34 -27.71 15.44 7.16
C GLU A 34 -27.60 14.69 5.82
N TRP A 35 -27.84 15.36 4.69
CA TRP A 35 -27.73 14.75 3.36
C TRP A 35 -26.31 14.23 3.04
N GLY A 36 -25.29 14.67 3.80
CA GLY A 36 -23.92 14.19 3.68
C GLY A 36 -23.80 12.68 3.93
N GLU A 37 -24.61 12.13 4.84
CA GLU A 37 -24.64 10.70 5.15
C GLU A 37 -24.98 9.88 3.90
N GLU A 38 -26.14 10.20 3.30
CA GLU A 38 -26.67 9.49 2.15
C GLU A 38 -25.71 9.55 0.95
N ARG A 39 -25.04 10.70 0.76
CA ARG A 39 -24.04 10.87 -0.30
C ARG A 39 -22.84 9.94 -0.10
N ILE A 40 -22.28 9.87 1.10
CA ILE A 40 -21.12 9.01 1.40
C ILE A 40 -21.52 7.53 1.41
N ARG A 41 -22.68 7.20 1.97
CA ARG A 41 -23.23 5.83 2.00
C ARG A 41 -23.35 5.26 0.58
N LYS A 42 -23.97 6.00 -0.35
CA LYS A 42 -24.08 5.62 -1.76
C LYS A 42 -22.71 5.41 -2.42
N MET A 43 -21.81 6.37 -2.21
CA MET A 43 -20.45 6.28 -2.76
C MET A 43 -19.72 5.02 -2.29
N VAL A 44 -19.85 4.64 -1.00
CA VAL A 44 -19.16 3.47 -0.43
C VAL A 44 -19.84 2.16 -0.84
N ALA A 45 -21.15 2.13 -0.96
CA ALA A 45 -21.91 0.94 -1.35
C ALA A 45 -21.50 0.44 -2.74
N ASP A 46 -21.36 1.36 -3.70
CA ASP A 46 -21.06 1.02 -5.11
C ASP A 46 -19.57 1.06 -5.44
N ARG A 47 -18.70 1.29 -4.43
CA ARG A 47 -17.26 1.43 -4.66
C ARG A 47 -16.61 0.08 -4.97
N GLY A 48 -15.96 0.01 -6.12
CA GLY A 48 -15.03 -1.06 -6.48
C GLY A 48 -13.67 -0.92 -5.78
N ASP A 49 -12.73 -1.80 -6.12
CA ASP A 49 -11.42 -1.83 -5.50
C ASP A 49 -10.63 -0.53 -5.69
N TRP A 50 -9.86 -0.18 -4.66
CA TRP A 50 -9.09 1.06 -4.67
C TRP A 50 -7.68 0.78 -5.20
N CYS A 51 -7.39 1.27 -6.40
CA CYS A 51 -6.04 1.32 -6.93
C CYS A 51 -5.15 2.22 -6.05
N ILE A 52 -4.19 1.63 -5.33
CA ILE A 52 -3.32 2.31 -4.37
C ILE A 52 -1.91 2.57 -4.89
N SER A 53 -1.50 1.97 -6.01
CA SER A 53 -0.19 2.21 -6.62
C SER A 53 -0.18 3.43 -7.54
N ARG A 54 0.93 4.17 -7.58
CA ARG A 54 1.15 5.29 -8.48
C ARG A 54 2.59 5.25 -8.99
N GLN A 55 2.77 5.34 -10.31
CA GLN A 55 4.08 5.41 -10.97
C GLN A 55 4.63 6.84 -10.86
N ARG A 56 5.07 7.23 -9.67
CA ARG A 56 5.60 8.56 -9.34
C ARG A 56 6.81 8.39 -8.41
N THR A 57 7.66 9.42 -8.37
CA THR A 57 8.92 9.36 -7.62
C THR A 57 8.84 9.97 -6.22
N TRP A 58 7.80 10.75 -5.91
CA TRP A 58 7.66 11.47 -4.64
C TRP A 58 6.46 10.98 -3.84
N GLY A 59 6.72 10.22 -2.78
CA GLY A 59 5.72 9.75 -1.82
C GLY A 59 6.22 8.51 -1.06
N VAL A 60 5.31 7.90 -0.30
CA VAL A 60 5.60 6.69 0.47
C VAL A 60 5.69 5.48 -0.47
N PRO A 61 6.82 4.76 -0.52
CA PRO A 61 6.97 3.61 -1.41
C PRO A 61 6.08 2.43 -0.96
N LEU A 62 5.66 1.60 -1.91
CA LEU A 62 5.05 0.32 -1.61
C LEU A 62 6.16 -0.69 -1.22
N PRO A 63 6.17 -1.25 0.01
CA PRO A 63 7.26 -2.06 0.51
C PRO A 63 7.18 -3.51 0.00
N ILE A 64 7.24 -3.67 -1.32
CA ILE A 64 7.06 -4.94 -2.02
C ILE A 64 8.36 -5.29 -2.73
N PHE A 65 8.72 -6.57 -2.69
CA PHE A 65 9.86 -7.10 -3.43
C PHE A 65 9.37 -8.04 -4.51
N TYR A 66 10.16 -8.23 -5.56
CA TYR A 66 9.88 -9.19 -6.61
C TYR A 66 11.10 -10.06 -6.87
N ASP A 67 10.86 -11.34 -7.13
CA ASP A 67 11.88 -12.24 -7.65
C ASP A 67 12.22 -11.86 -9.09
N LYS A 68 13.51 -11.68 -9.40
CA LYS A 68 13.99 -11.20 -10.71
C LYS A 68 13.66 -12.14 -11.87
N GLU A 69 13.68 -13.45 -11.64
CA GLU A 69 13.50 -14.44 -12.69
C GLU A 69 12.02 -14.66 -13.02
N THR A 70 11.18 -14.70 -11.98
CA THR A 70 9.76 -15.06 -12.10
C THR A 70 8.83 -13.86 -12.12
N GLY A 71 9.29 -12.70 -11.64
CA GLY A 71 8.44 -11.51 -11.42
C GLY A 71 7.44 -11.67 -10.29
N LYS A 72 7.50 -12.76 -9.52
CA LYS A 72 6.55 -13.04 -8.44
C LYS A 72 6.82 -12.13 -7.25
N GLU A 73 5.75 -11.61 -6.67
CA GLU A 73 5.79 -10.78 -5.48
C GLU A 73 6.27 -11.57 -4.25
N TYR A 74 7.11 -10.91 -3.46
CA TYR A 74 7.58 -11.38 -2.17
C TYR A 74 7.11 -10.40 -1.10
N ILE A 75 6.02 -10.77 -0.44
CA ILE A 75 5.37 -10.00 0.62
C ILE A 75 5.13 -10.95 1.79
N THR A 76 5.97 -10.84 2.81
CA THR A 76 5.91 -11.66 4.03
C THR A 76 5.77 -10.77 5.25
N LYS A 77 5.30 -11.33 6.37
CA LYS A 77 5.17 -10.56 7.62
C LYS A 77 6.54 -10.05 8.07
N GLU A 78 7.57 -10.89 7.91
CA GLU A 78 8.95 -10.66 8.29
C GLU A 78 9.56 -9.55 7.43
N SER A 79 9.33 -9.57 6.12
CA SER A 79 9.82 -8.51 5.23
C SER A 79 9.16 -7.17 5.52
N MET A 80 7.85 -7.19 5.78
CA MET A 80 7.11 -5.98 6.14
C MET A 80 7.57 -5.39 7.46
N GLU A 81 7.81 -6.22 8.49
CA GLU A 81 8.27 -5.73 9.79
C GLU A 81 9.69 -5.19 9.71
N LYS A 82 10.58 -5.82 8.93
CA LYS A 82 11.94 -5.32 8.72
C LYS A 82 11.95 -3.94 8.07
N VAL A 83 11.15 -3.76 7.02
CA VAL A 83 11.03 -2.47 6.34
C VAL A 83 10.41 -1.43 7.27
N LYS A 84 9.39 -1.79 8.04
CA LYS A 84 8.77 -0.90 9.04
C LYS A 84 9.78 -0.45 10.10
N GLU A 85 10.62 -1.35 10.61
CA GLU A 85 11.68 -1.03 11.58
C GLU A 85 12.64 0.02 11.02
N ILE A 86 13.11 -0.20 9.78
CA ILE A 86 14.05 0.69 9.11
C ILE A 86 13.41 2.06 8.83
N VAL A 87 12.20 2.07 8.25
CA VAL A 87 11.47 3.31 7.93
C VAL A 87 11.10 4.07 9.21
N GLY A 88 10.79 3.37 10.31
CA GLY A 88 10.52 4.00 11.60
C GLY A 88 11.75 4.70 12.21
N LYS A 89 12.97 4.23 11.90
CA LYS A 89 14.22 4.81 12.40
C LYS A 89 14.80 5.89 11.47
N GLU A 90 14.74 5.67 10.17
CA GLU A 90 15.47 6.45 9.16
C GLU A 90 14.54 7.24 8.22
N GLY A 91 13.22 7.06 8.34
CA GLY A 91 12.23 7.65 7.45
C GLY A 91 12.05 6.88 6.14
N THR A 92 11.13 7.35 5.29
CA THR A 92 10.78 6.67 4.03
C THR A 92 11.88 6.73 2.97
N ASN A 93 12.80 7.69 3.06
CA ASN A 93 13.95 7.80 2.16
C ASN A 93 14.88 6.59 2.22
N ALA A 94 14.91 5.90 3.37
CA ALA A 94 15.67 4.67 3.53
C ALA A 94 15.31 3.60 2.50
N TRP A 95 14.07 3.57 1.99
CA TRP A 95 13.68 2.66 0.91
C TRP A 95 14.47 2.90 -0.37
N TYR A 96 14.77 4.16 -0.70
CA TYR A 96 15.50 4.52 -1.90
C TYR A 96 17.01 4.40 -1.71
N GLU A 97 17.52 4.77 -0.54
CA GLU A 97 18.94 4.81 -0.22
C GLU A 97 19.54 3.42 0.05
N LYS A 98 18.75 2.51 0.67
CA LYS A 98 19.24 1.18 1.04
C LYS A 98 19.12 0.16 -0.09
N SER A 99 20.03 -0.82 -0.05
CA SER A 99 20.01 -1.96 -0.95
C SER A 99 18.94 -2.98 -0.54
N VAL A 100 18.58 -3.89 -1.46
CA VAL A 100 17.63 -4.97 -1.19
C VAL A 100 18.12 -5.87 -0.06
N GLU A 101 19.43 -6.12 0.00
CA GLU A 101 20.07 -6.96 1.02
C GLU A 101 19.90 -6.40 2.44
N GLN A 102 19.86 -5.07 2.56
CA GLN A 102 19.68 -4.37 3.83
C GLN A 102 18.20 -4.30 4.26
N LEU A 103 17.28 -4.30 3.29
CA LEU A 103 15.84 -4.17 3.53
C LEU A 103 15.14 -5.52 3.70
N LEU A 104 15.65 -6.57 3.06
CA LEU A 104 15.13 -7.93 3.20
C LEU A 104 15.66 -8.61 4.46
N PRO A 105 14.83 -9.39 5.17
CA PRO A 105 15.26 -10.22 6.29
C PRO A 105 16.13 -11.39 5.82
N ASP A 106 17.01 -11.91 6.67
CA ASP A 106 17.92 -13.03 6.33
C ASP A 106 17.15 -14.33 6.07
N GLU A 107 15.97 -14.44 6.66
CA GLU A 107 15.01 -15.54 6.52
C GLU A 107 14.60 -15.79 5.06
N VAL A 108 14.73 -14.80 4.17
CA VAL A 108 14.53 -14.97 2.72
C VAL A 108 15.40 -16.10 2.15
N LEU A 109 16.61 -16.27 2.69
CA LEU A 109 17.56 -17.30 2.23
C LEU A 109 17.02 -18.73 2.42
N THR A 110 16.05 -18.92 3.33
CA THR A 110 15.40 -20.23 3.54
C THR A 110 14.57 -20.69 2.33
N LEU A 111 14.23 -19.77 1.42
CA LEU A 111 13.57 -20.08 0.15
C LEU A 111 14.55 -20.57 -0.94
N GLY A 112 15.84 -20.70 -0.61
CA GLY A 112 16.86 -21.22 -1.51
C GLY A 112 17.35 -20.22 -2.56
N LYS A 113 16.98 -18.94 -2.45
CA LYS A 113 17.46 -17.85 -3.32
C LYS A 113 18.20 -16.77 -2.52
N PRO A 114 19.30 -16.20 -3.04
CA PRO A 114 19.99 -15.10 -2.38
C PRO A 114 19.18 -13.80 -2.51
N LYS A 115 19.33 -12.89 -1.53
CA LYS A 115 18.64 -11.59 -1.52
C LYS A 115 18.90 -10.75 -2.77
N SER A 116 20.07 -10.93 -3.39
CA SER A 116 20.46 -10.26 -4.64
C SER A 116 19.58 -10.62 -5.83
N GLU A 117 18.79 -11.70 -5.77
CA GLU A 117 17.83 -12.09 -6.81
C GLU A 117 16.47 -11.40 -6.67
N TYR A 118 16.34 -10.45 -5.73
CA TYR A 118 15.13 -9.67 -5.55
C TYR A 118 15.32 -8.22 -6.01
N VAL A 119 14.23 -7.59 -6.42
CA VAL A 119 14.15 -6.16 -6.76
C VAL A 119 13.04 -5.49 -5.97
N LYS A 120 13.17 -4.18 -5.74
CA LYS A 120 12.17 -3.36 -5.05
C LYS A 120 11.08 -2.93 -6.01
N GLU A 121 9.85 -2.85 -5.51
CA GLU A 121 8.80 -2.04 -6.13
C GLU A 121 9.24 -0.57 -6.22
N THR A 122 8.88 0.04 -7.34
CA THR A 122 9.17 1.44 -7.67
C THR A 122 7.94 2.33 -7.53
N ASP A 123 6.75 1.74 -7.50
CA ASP A 123 5.51 2.46 -7.27
C ASP A 123 5.43 3.01 -5.85
N ILE A 124 4.83 4.19 -5.75
CA ILE A 124 4.46 4.80 -4.49
C ILE A 124 2.98 4.56 -4.19
N MET A 125 2.64 4.73 -2.93
CA MET A 125 1.29 4.65 -2.43
C MET A 125 0.51 5.93 -2.74
N ASP A 126 -0.79 5.78 -3.00
CA ASP A 126 -1.70 6.90 -3.21
C ASP A 126 -1.76 7.84 -2.00
N VAL A 127 -1.74 9.15 -2.26
CA VAL A 127 -1.72 10.17 -1.20
C VAL A 127 -2.97 10.17 -0.33
N TRP A 128 -4.13 9.72 -0.85
CA TRP A 128 -5.33 9.56 -0.02
C TRP A 128 -5.22 8.39 0.94
N PHE A 129 -4.36 7.42 0.64
CA PHE A 129 -4.04 6.34 1.56
C PHE A 129 -3.03 6.82 2.60
N ASP A 130 -2.00 7.57 2.19
CA ASP A 130 -1.00 8.13 3.11
C ASP A 130 -1.61 9.14 4.11
N SER A 131 -2.49 10.03 3.65
CA SER A 131 -3.19 10.99 4.53
C SER A 131 -4.05 10.34 5.62
N ARG A 132 -4.53 9.10 5.41
CA ARG A 132 -5.27 8.33 6.43
C ARG A 132 -4.35 7.80 7.53
N LYS A 133 -3.03 7.79 7.34
CA LYS A 133 -2.06 7.27 8.29
C LYS A 133 -1.63 8.25 9.38
N HIS A 134 -2.24 9.44 9.47
CA HIS A 134 -1.98 10.38 10.56
C HIS A 134 -2.30 9.82 11.97
N THR A 135 -2.93 8.64 12.10
CA THR A 135 -3.29 8.06 13.41
C THR A 135 -3.05 6.55 13.56
N SER A 136 -2.67 5.81 12.50
CA SER A 136 -2.75 4.33 12.53
C SER A 136 -1.40 3.58 12.41
N ILE A 137 -0.27 4.28 12.32
CA ILE A 137 1.07 3.63 12.33
C ILE A 137 1.64 3.55 13.76
N CYS A 138 1.05 4.27 14.73
CA CYS A 138 1.61 4.40 16.08
C CYS A 138 0.86 3.62 17.17
N ASN A 139 -0.01 2.66 16.83
CA ASN A 139 -0.61 1.75 17.82
C ASN A 139 -0.65 0.32 17.30
#